data_AF-A0A920T2I7-F1
#
_entry.id   AF-A0A920T2I7-F1
#
_cell.length_a   1.000
_cell.length_b   1.000
_cell.length_c   1.000
_cell.angle_alpha   90.00
_cell.angle_beta   90.00
_cell.angle_gamma   90.00
#
_symmetry.space_group_name_H-M   'P 1'
#
loop_
_entity.id
_entity.type
_entity.pdbx_description
1 polymer ?
#
loop_
_entity_poly.entity_id
_entity_poly.type
_entity_poly.pdbx_seq_one_letter_code
_entity_poly.pdbx_strand_id
1 'polypeptide(L)'
;MIEEIVEPISSNHGCNIGYYPSLYGVDIRISSGFQDKVNELSNKLYNILGHKIYCEGEYDIENVVVKNAIDKDKTIALAESCTGGLIGDRITDTGGSSKVFKGSMVVYSNKAKMIY
;
A
#
# COMPACT_ATOMS: atom_id res chain seq x y z
N MET A 1 -9.30 1.33 12.66
CA MET A 1 -8.29 0.32 12.25
C MET A 1 -7.72 -0.41 13.44
N ILE A 2 -6.89 0.22 14.31
CA ILE A 2 -6.34 -0.48 15.49
C ILE A 2 -7.45 -1.00 16.41
N GLU A 3 -8.51 -0.21 16.64
CA GLU A 3 -9.68 -0.59 17.43
C GLU A 3 -10.37 -1.87 16.95
N GLU A 4 -10.36 -2.14 15.64
CA GLU A 4 -11.03 -3.29 15.03
C GLU A 4 -10.29 -4.61 15.27
N ILE A 5 -8.99 -4.53 15.57
CA ILE A 5 -8.12 -5.69 15.78
C ILE A 5 -7.72 -5.87 17.24
N VAL A 6 -8.26 -5.06 18.17
CA VAL A 6 -7.93 -5.12 19.60
C VAL A 6 -8.27 -6.49 20.20
N GLU A 7 -9.46 -7.02 19.91
CA GLU A 7 -9.94 -8.28 20.48
C GLU A 7 -9.06 -9.49 20.10
N PRO A 8 -8.79 -9.79 18.81
CA PRO A 8 -7.95 -10.93 18.44
C PRO A 8 -6.50 -10.78 18.95
N ILE A 9 -6.01 -9.54 19.07
CA ILE A 9 -4.66 -9.24 19.55
C ILE A 9 -4.55 -9.28 21.08
N SER A 10 -5.63 -9.05 21.80
CA SER A 10 -5.63 -9.13 23.27
C SER A 10 -5.74 -10.57 23.76
N SER A 11 -6.11 -11.51 22.88
CA SER A 11 -6.20 -12.94 23.20
C SER A 11 -4.83 -13.61 23.30
N ASN A 12 -4.72 -14.73 24.02
CA ASN A 12 -3.46 -15.48 24.07
C ASN A 12 -3.18 -16.19 22.74
N HIS A 13 -2.51 -15.51 21.81
CA HIS A 13 -2.21 -15.99 20.46
C HIS A 13 -0.74 -16.44 20.27
N GLY A 14 0.11 -16.32 21.30
CA GLY A 14 1.51 -16.79 21.24
C GLY A 14 2.39 -16.05 20.23
N CYS A 15 2.06 -14.81 19.89
CA CYS A 15 2.85 -13.95 18.99
C CYS A 15 3.21 -12.63 19.69
N ASN A 16 4.28 -11.99 19.27
CA ASN A 16 4.57 -10.59 19.55
C ASN A 16 4.09 -9.73 18.38
N ILE A 17 3.47 -8.59 18.70
CA ILE A 17 2.93 -7.67 17.70
C ILE A 17 3.58 -6.30 17.87
N GLY A 18 4.05 -5.71 16.77
CA GLY A 18 4.52 -4.33 16.70
C GLY A 18 3.71 -3.52 15.70
N TYR A 19 3.56 -2.23 15.98
CA TYR A 19 2.87 -1.27 15.12
C TYR A 19 3.82 -0.17 14.70
N TYR A 20 3.92 0.09 13.41
CA TYR A 20 4.81 1.11 12.86
C TYR A 20 4.03 2.04 11.93
N PRO A 21 3.44 3.11 12.47
CA PRO A 21 2.76 4.12 11.67
C PRO A 21 3.75 4.90 10.79
N SER A 22 3.33 5.21 9.57
CA SER A 22 4.04 6.07 8.63
C SER A 22 3.05 6.99 7.90
N LEU A 23 3.56 7.82 6.98
CA LEU A 23 2.71 8.63 6.09
C LEU A 23 1.85 7.78 5.14
N TYR A 24 2.23 6.53 4.89
CA TYR A 24 1.63 5.68 3.86
C TYR A 24 0.80 4.53 4.41
N GLY A 25 0.71 4.40 5.74
CA GLY A 25 -0.07 3.37 6.39
C GLY A 25 0.48 3.01 7.77
N VAL A 26 0.08 1.84 8.26
CA VAL A 26 0.63 1.26 9.49
C VAL A 26 1.08 -0.15 9.19
N ASP A 27 2.36 -0.43 9.40
CA ASP A 27 2.85 -1.79 9.32
C ASP A 27 2.54 -2.51 10.63
N ILE A 28 1.89 -3.67 10.49
CA ILE A 28 1.62 -4.57 11.61
C ILE A 28 2.60 -5.73 11.50
N ARG A 29 3.55 -5.80 12.42
CA ARG A 29 4.55 -6.86 12.45
C ARG A 29 4.13 -7.94 13.42
N ILE A 30 3.98 -9.17 12.93
CA ILE A 30 3.69 -10.35 13.75
C ILE A 30 4.94 -11.21 13.80
N SER A 31 5.33 -11.66 14.99
CA SER A 31 6.47 -12.57 15.16
C SER A 31 6.19 -13.62 16.24
N SER A 32 6.70 -14.83 16.07
CA SER A 32 6.62 -15.90 17.05
C SER A 32 7.77 -16.88 16.84
N GLY A 33 8.08 -17.68 17.86
CA GLY A 33 8.94 -18.86 17.69
C GLY A 33 8.26 -20.00 16.90
N PHE A 34 6.95 -19.90 16.65
CA PHE A 34 6.17 -20.92 15.95
C PHE A 34 5.45 -20.32 14.74
N GLN A 35 5.79 -20.79 13.53
CA GLN A 35 5.23 -20.27 12.28
C GLN A 35 3.71 -20.42 12.20
N ASP A 36 3.15 -21.52 12.70
CA ASP A 36 1.70 -21.78 12.67
C ASP A 36 0.92 -20.71 13.45
N LYS A 37 1.50 -20.18 14.54
CA LYS A 37 0.87 -19.10 15.31
C LYS A 37 0.84 -17.77 14.56
N VAL A 38 1.91 -17.47 13.82
CA VAL A 38 1.94 -16.30 12.93
C VAL A 38 0.86 -16.43 11.86
N ASN A 39 0.75 -17.59 11.21
CA ASN A 39 -0.23 -17.85 10.17
C ASN A 39 -1.68 -17.77 10.70
N GLU A 40 -1.94 -18.35 11.88
CA GLU A 40 -3.26 -18.34 12.52
C GLU A 40 -3.73 -16.89 12.80
N LEU A 41 -2.86 -16.06 13.38
CA LEU A 41 -3.18 -14.68 13.69
C LEU A 41 -3.27 -13.82 12.41
N SER A 42 -2.35 -14.01 11.46
CA SER A 42 -2.38 -13.31 10.17
C SER A 42 -3.72 -13.52 9.47
N ASN A 43 -4.19 -14.76 9.36
CA ASN A 43 -5.49 -15.08 8.77
C ASN A 43 -6.66 -14.37 9.47
N LYS A 44 -6.65 -14.29 10.81
CA LYS A 44 -7.67 -13.54 11.56
C LYS A 44 -7.63 -12.05 11.21
N LEU A 45 -6.44 -11.45 11.14
CA LEU A 45 -6.29 -10.05 10.77
C LEU A 45 -6.70 -9.79 9.31
N TYR A 46 -6.37 -10.67 8.38
CA TYR A 46 -6.84 -10.58 6.99
C TYR A 46 -8.36 -10.59 6.90
N ASN A 47 -9.05 -11.43 7.68
CA ASN A 47 -10.51 -11.47 7.70
C ASN A 47 -11.14 -10.17 8.24
N ILE A 48 -10.49 -9.50 9.19
CA ILE A 48 -11.00 -8.28 9.82
C ILE A 48 -10.67 -7.04 8.97
N LEU A 49 -9.41 -6.91 8.56
CA LEU A 49 -8.91 -5.74 7.86
C LEU A 49 -9.26 -5.77 6.37
N GLY A 50 -9.32 -6.96 5.76
CA GLY A 50 -9.72 -7.16 4.38
C GLY A 50 -9.03 -6.20 3.41
N HIS A 51 -9.82 -5.38 2.73
CA HIS A 51 -9.37 -4.40 1.73
C HIS A 51 -8.46 -3.28 2.28
N LYS A 52 -8.28 -3.17 3.61
CA LYS A 52 -7.34 -2.23 4.23
C LYS A 52 -5.88 -2.72 4.12
N ILE A 53 -5.68 -4.01 3.88
CA ILE A 53 -4.35 -4.57 3.63
C ILE A 53 -4.07 -4.47 2.13
N TYR A 54 -3.07 -3.68 1.76
CA TYR A 54 -2.66 -3.53 0.36
C TYR A 54 -1.44 -4.37 0.01
N CYS A 55 -0.61 -4.75 0.98
CA CYS A 55 0.60 -5.56 0.77
C CYS A 55 0.96 -6.40 2.01
N GLU A 56 1.88 -7.34 1.81
CA GLU A 56 2.61 -8.05 2.85
C GLU A 56 4.08 -8.20 2.42
N GLY A 57 5.00 -8.16 3.38
CA GLY A 57 6.44 -8.29 3.12
C GLY A 57 7.09 -6.97 2.74
N GLU A 58 7.93 -6.98 1.71
CA GLU A 58 8.78 -5.85 1.32
C GLU A 58 8.18 -4.95 0.25
N TYR A 59 6.91 -5.18 -0.14
CA TYR A 59 6.25 -4.37 -1.15
C TYR A 59 5.61 -3.13 -0.53
N ASP A 60 5.78 -1.99 -1.17
CA ASP A 60 4.99 -0.78 -0.90
C ASP A 60 3.75 -0.70 -1.82
N ILE A 61 2.99 0.39 -1.70
CA ILE A 61 1.75 0.56 -2.44
C ILE A 61 2.00 0.78 -3.94
N GLU A 62 3.12 1.39 -4.31
CA GLU A 62 3.51 1.65 -5.70
C GLU A 62 3.86 0.36 -6.43
N ASN A 63 4.62 -0.52 -5.78
CA ASN A 63 4.89 -1.87 -6.26
C ASN A 63 3.58 -2.61 -6.55
N VAL A 64 2.63 -2.55 -5.62
CA VAL A 64 1.31 -3.18 -5.78
C VAL A 64 0.53 -2.59 -6.96
N VAL A 65 0.53 -1.26 -7.10
CA VAL A 65 -0.16 -0.57 -8.21
C VAL A 65 0.46 -0.91 -9.56
N VAL A 66 1.78 -0.80 -9.69
CA VAL A 66 2.51 -1.08 -10.95
C VAL A 66 2.32 -2.54 -11.36
N LYS A 67 2.50 -3.48 -10.42
CA LYS A 67 2.32 -4.91 -10.69
C LYS A 67 0.89 -5.21 -11.13
N ASN A 68 -0.12 -4.69 -10.42
CA ASN A 68 -1.52 -4.89 -10.79
C ASN A 68 -1.86 -4.32 -12.16
N ALA A 69 -1.26 -3.19 -12.55
CA ALA A 69 -1.45 -2.62 -13.88
C ALA A 69 -0.81 -3.50 -14.97
N ILE A 70 0.39 -4.04 -14.72
CA ILE A 70 1.06 -4.97 -15.63
C ILE A 70 0.21 -6.22 -15.83
N ASP A 71 -0.22 -6.85 -14.73
CA ASP A 71 -0.97 -8.12 -14.75
C ASP A 71 -2.33 -7.99 -15.46
N LYS A 72 -2.91 -6.78 -15.46
CA LYS A 72 -4.20 -6.48 -16.09
C LYS A 72 -4.09 -5.85 -17.48
N ASP A 73 -2.87 -5.74 -18.02
CA ASP A 73 -2.58 -5.03 -19.27
C ASP A 73 -3.21 -3.62 -19.31
N LYS A 74 -3.00 -2.86 -18.23
CA LYS A 74 -3.49 -1.49 -18.06
C LYS A 74 -2.33 -0.50 -18.03
N THR A 75 -2.64 0.71 -18.47
CA THR A 75 -1.72 1.84 -18.45
C THR A 75 -2.14 2.88 -17.42
N ILE A 76 -1.18 3.60 -16.86
CA ILE A 76 -1.37 4.66 -15.86
C ILE A 76 -0.89 5.98 -16.44
N ALA A 77 -1.66 7.05 -16.25
CA ALA A 77 -1.25 8.43 -16.50
C ALA A 77 -1.75 9.31 -15.35
N LEU A 78 -1.06 10.42 -15.08
CA LEU A 78 -1.38 11.31 -13.97
C LEU A 78 -1.51 12.77 -14.38
N ALA A 79 -2.38 13.50 -13.67
CA ALA A 79 -2.45 14.96 -13.67
C ALA A 79 -2.44 15.43 -12.21
N GLU A 80 -1.34 16.05 -11.78
CA GLU A 80 -1.04 16.34 -10.39
C GLU A 80 -1.19 17.83 -10.07
N SER A 81 -1.80 18.18 -8.94
CA SER A 81 -1.80 19.55 -8.42
C SER A 81 -1.02 19.64 -7.12
N CYS A 82 -1.66 19.49 -5.96
CA CYS A 82 -1.02 19.65 -4.65
C CYS A 82 0.18 18.72 -4.41
N THR A 83 0.25 17.58 -5.08
CA THR A 83 1.38 16.64 -4.98
C THR A 83 2.58 17.08 -5.80
N GLY A 84 2.42 17.99 -6.77
CA GLY A 84 3.53 18.61 -7.49
C GLY A 84 4.42 17.65 -8.29
N GLY A 85 3.96 16.43 -8.59
CA GLY A 85 4.77 15.40 -9.26
C GLY A 85 5.20 14.24 -8.34
N LEU A 86 4.95 14.32 -7.03
CA LEU A 86 5.38 13.31 -6.06
C LEU A 86 4.74 11.94 -6.29
N ILE A 87 3.53 11.86 -6.88
CA ILE A 87 2.94 10.54 -7.19
C ILE A 87 3.65 9.95 -8.42
N GLY A 88 3.87 10.75 -9.46
CA GLY A 88 4.64 10.33 -10.63
C GLY A 88 6.03 9.83 -10.26
N ASP A 89 6.75 10.59 -9.41
CA ASP A 89 8.07 10.24 -8.88
C ASP A 89 8.08 8.84 -8.23
N ARG A 90 7.18 8.61 -7.27
CA ARG A 90 7.03 7.33 -6.56
C ARG A 90 6.69 6.16 -7.50
N ILE A 91 5.81 6.38 -8.49
CA ILE A 91 5.54 5.34 -9.51
C ILE A 91 6.79 5.03 -10.33
N THR A 92 7.56 6.05 -10.74
CA THR A 92 8.75 5.84 -11.57
C THR A 92 9.92 5.18 -10.84
N ASP A 93 9.99 5.31 -9.51
CA ASP A 93 10.98 4.63 -8.68
C ASP A 93 10.75 3.11 -8.61
N THR A 94 9.53 2.65 -8.91
CA THR A 94 9.19 1.23 -8.97
C THR A 94 9.70 0.57 -10.26
N GLY A 95 10.46 -0.51 -10.13
CA GLY A 95 10.96 -1.30 -11.26
C GLY A 95 9.84 -1.81 -12.19
N GLY A 96 10.02 -1.64 -13.50
CA GLY A 96 9.04 -2.06 -14.51
C GLY A 96 7.88 -1.08 -14.75
N SER A 97 7.84 0.05 -14.03
CA SER A 97 6.84 1.12 -14.19
C SER A 97 6.71 1.62 -15.63
N SER A 98 7.80 1.67 -16.41
CA SER A 98 7.78 2.10 -17.82
C SER A 98 6.88 1.27 -18.74
N LYS A 99 6.54 0.03 -18.35
CA LYS A 99 5.59 -0.81 -19.10
C LYS A 99 4.17 -0.23 -19.06
N VAL A 100 3.79 0.37 -17.93
CA VAL A 100 2.42 0.81 -17.65
C VAL A 100 2.28 2.32 -17.57
N PHE A 101 3.28 3.04 -17.06
CA PHE A 101 3.22 4.47 -16.83
C PHE A 101 3.53 5.26 -18.11
N LYS A 102 2.55 6.01 -18.60
CA LYS A 102 2.66 6.78 -19.85
C LYS A 102 3.13 8.21 -19.64
N GLY A 103 3.12 8.68 -18.40
CA GLY A 103 3.60 10.00 -18.02
C GLY A 103 2.71 10.66 -16.97
N SER A 104 3.19 11.80 -16.48
CA SER A 104 2.46 12.69 -15.57
C SER A 104 2.54 14.11 -16.09
N MET A 105 1.55 14.91 -15.74
CA MET A 105 1.56 16.35 -15.93
C MET A 105 1.29 17.05 -14.59
N VAL A 106 2.08 18.06 -14.25
CA VAL A 106 1.80 18.91 -13.09
C VAL A 106 0.90 20.07 -13.52
N VAL A 107 -0.36 20.04 -13.10
CA VAL A 107 -1.46 20.94 -13.45
C VAL A 107 -1.93 21.75 -12.24
N TYR A 108 -1.03 22.55 -11.68
CA TYR A 108 -1.26 23.20 -10.37
C TYR A 108 -2.36 24.28 -10.39
N SER A 109 -2.35 25.19 -11.37
CA SER A 109 -3.28 26.32 -11.43
C SER A 109 -4.60 25.98 -12.13
N ASN A 110 -5.68 26.71 -11.82
CA ASN A 110 -6.96 26.58 -12.54
C ASN A 110 -6.81 26.84 -14.04
N LYS A 111 -5.97 27.81 -14.41
CA LYS A 111 -5.67 28.09 -15.82
C LYS A 111 -5.02 26.89 -16.51
N ALA A 112 -4.06 26.23 -15.86
CA ALA A 112 -3.42 25.03 -16.41
C ALA A 112 -4.45 23.89 -16.59
N LYS A 113 -5.36 23.67 -15.64
CA LYS A 113 -6.40 22.62 -15.69
C LYS A 113 -7.42 22.80 -16.83
N MET A 114 -7.49 23.99 -17.41
CA MET A 114 -8.37 24.30 -18.55
C MET A 114 -7.63 24.26 -19.90
N ILE A 115 -6.30 24.25 -19.88
CA ILE A 115 -5.47 24.23 -21.10
C ILE A 115 -5.05 22.81 -21.45
N TYR A 116 -4.72 22.02 -20.43
CA TYR A 116 -4.22 20.67 -20.54
C TYR A 116 -5.19 19.70 -19.87
#